data_AF-A0A2G2Y687-F1
#
_entry.id   AF-A0A2G2Y687-F1
#
_cell.length_a   1.000
_cell.length_b   1.000
_cell.length_c   1.000
_cell.angle_alpha   90.00
_cell.angle_beta   90.00
_cell.angle_gamma   90.00
#
_symmetry.space_group_name_H-M   'P 1'
#
loop_
_entity.id
_entity.type
_entity.pdbx_description
1 polymer ?
#
loop_
_entity_poly.entity_id
_entity_poly.type
_entity_poly.pdbx_seq_one_letter_code
_entity_poly.pdbx_strand_id
1 'polypeptide(L)'
;MVQGSRQWHEKLSFALLGYHITICTSIRATLYLLVYETKVVIPIKFEIPSVRVIVETKIEDDEWVKTRLEQLSLIEEKRLTSVEAKGKFSPNWQGPFIMKKVLPNGALNLIDIKGKMTEMAMNADAVKRYYV
;
A
#
# COMPACT_ATOMS: atom_id res chain seq x y z
N MET A 1 1.38 -20.54 26.51
CA MET A 1 2.67 -20.22 25.86
C MET A 1 2.39 -19.37 24.63
N VAL A 2 2.77 -18.09 24.66
CA VAL A 2 2.56 -17.16 23.53
C VAL A 2 3.69 -17.39 22.52
N GLN A 3 3.37 -18.01 21.38
CA GLN A 3 4.28 -18.14 20.24
C GLN A 3 4.79 -16.76 19.83
N GLY A 4 6.12 -16.60 19.77
CA GLY A 4 6.81 -15.32 19.65
C GLY A 4 6.39 -14.50 18.42
N SER A 5 6.59 -13.18 18.51
CA SER A 5 6.23 -12.15 17.52
C SER A 5 6.92 -12.27 16.14
N ARG A 6 7.65 -13.36 15.87
CA ARG A 6 8.52 -13.53 14.70
C ARG A 6 7.95 -14.40 13.58
N GLN A 7 6.81 -15.07 13.80
CA GLN A 7 6.13 -15.95 12.82
C GLN A 7 4.97 -15.26 12.10
N TRP A 8 5.05 -13.95 11.84
CA TRP A 8 3.95 -13.22 11.20
C TRP A 8 3.62 -13.76 9.81
N HIS A 9 4.61 -14.28 9.08
CA HIS A 9 4.44 -14.84 7.74
C HIS A 9 3.59 -16.13 7.74
N GLU A 10 3.73 -16.98 8.76
CA GLU A 10 2.88 -18.17 8.95
C GLU A 10 1.46 -17.80 9.40
N LYS A 11 1.34 -16.76 10.23
CA LYS A 11 0.04 -16.30 10.76
C LYS A 11 -0.74 -15.40 9.79
N LEU A 12 -0.08 -14.86 8.77
CA LEU A 12 -0.67 -13.92 7.82
C LEU A 12 -1.83 -14.55 7.05
N SER A 13 -1.66 -15.79 6.58
CA SER A 13 -2.70 -16.52 5.84
C SER A 13 -3.96 -16.71 6.68
N PHE A 14 -3.80 -17.10 7.95
CA PHE A 14 -4.91 -17.25 8.91
C PHE A 14 -5.58 -15.92 9.26
N ALA A 15 -4.79 -14.86 9.46
CA ALA A 15 -5.32 -13.53 9.76
C ALA A 15 -6.11 -12.95 8.58
N LEU A 16 -5.60 -13.09 7.36
CA LEU A 16 -6.31 -12.71 6.13
C LEU A 16 -7.60 -13.49 5.98
N LEU A 17 -7.57 -14.82 6.17
CA LEU A 17 -8.77 -15.64 6.13
C LEU A 17 -9.82 -15.15 7.13
N GLY A 18 -9.41 -14.89 8.38
CA GLY A 18 -10.25 -14.30 9.40
C GLY A 18 -10.89 -12.98 8.94
N TYR A 19 -10.11 -12.07 8.38
CA TYR A 19 -10.60 -10.81 7.82
C TYR A 19 -11.60 -11.02 6.67
N HIS A 20 -11.35 -11.98 5.78
CA HIS A 20 -12.21 -12.27 4.65
C HIS A 20 -13.56 -12.86 5.04
N ILE A 21 -13.63 -13.67 6.11
CA ILE A 21 -14.85 -14.40 6.52
C ILE A 21 -15.64 -13.71 7.64
N THR A 22 -14.99 -12.83 8.41
CA THR A 22 -15.65 -12.11 9.51
C THR A 22 -16.57 -11.03 8.96
N ILE A 23 -17.72 -10.85 9.61
CA ILE A 23 -18.69 -9.81 9.26
C ILE A 23 -18.09 -8.45 9.65
N CYS A 24 -17.97 -7.55 8.67
CA CYS A 24 -17.59 -6.17 8.94
C CYS A 24 -18.80 -5.41 9.49
N THR A 25 -18.67 -4.78 10.66
CA THR A 25 -19.80 -4.12 11.36
C THR A 25 -20.40 -2.96 10.59
N SER A 26 -19.58 -2.20 9.84
CA SER A 26 -20.05 -1.06 9.03
C SER A 26 -20.89 -1.48 7.82
N ILE A 27 -20.58 -2.63 7.22
CA ILE A 27 -21.26 -3.12 6.00
C ILE A 27 -22.33 -4.17 6.36
N ARG A 28 -22.22 -4.80 7.54
CA ARG A 28 -23.02 -5.95 7.97
C ARG A 28 -22.93 -7.14 6.98
N ALA A 29 -21.81 -7.22 6.26
CA ALA A 29 -21.50 -8.32 5.36
C ALA A 29 -20.05 -8.76 5.55
N THR A 30 -19.79 -10.00 5.16
CA THR A 30 -18.46 -10.57 5.09
C THR A 30 -17.77 -10.09 3.81
N LEU A 31 -16.47 -9.76 3.85
CA LEU A 31 -15.75 -9.25 2.67
C LEU A 31 -15.81 -10.23 1.49
N TYR A 32 -15.74 -11.54 1.75
CA TYR A 32 -15.90 -12.58 0.74
C TYR A 32 -17.27 -12.55 0.05
N LEU A 33 -18.35 -12.28 0.80
CA LEU A 33 -19.70 -12.19 0.26
C LEU A 33 -19.82 -11.02 -0.73
N LEU A 34 -19.09 -9.92 -0.51
CA LEU A 34 -19.07 -8.79 -1.45
C LEU A 34 -18.31 -9.10 -2.75
N VAL A 35 -17.29 -9.95 -2.69
CA VAL A 35 -16.43 -10.23 -3.85
C VAL A 35 -17.01 -11.34 -4.72
N TYR A 36 -17.55 -12.38 -4.10
CA TYR A 36 -18.00 -13.59 -4.79
C TYR A 36 -19.52 -13.77 -4.77
N GLU A 37 -20.26 -12.83 -4.16
CA GLU A 37 -21.73 -12.86 -4.02
C GLU A 37 -22.29 -14.15 -3.41
N THR A 38 -21.42 -14.95 -2.77
CA THR A 38 -21.73 -16.26 -2.22
C THR A 38 -21.41 -16.29 -0.74
N LYS A 39 -22.31 -16.89 0.05
CA LYS A 39 -22.10 -17.07 1.49
C LYS A 39 -20.91 -18.01 1.69
N VAL A 40 -19.94 -17.60 2.50
CA VAL A 40 -18.75 -18.40 2.80
C VAL A 40 -19.17 -19.75 3.36
N VAL A 41 -18.97 -20.80 2.57
CA VAL A 41 -18.94 -22.18 3.05
C VAL A 41 -17.48 -22.45 3.39
N ILE A 42 -17.14 -22.51 4.68
CA ILE A 42 -15.75 -22.69 5.13
C ILE A 42 -15.24 -24.01 4.52
N PRO A 43 -14.25 -23.97 3.60
CA PRO A 43 -13.70 -25.17 3.06
C PRO A 43 -12.63 -25.63 4.04
N ILE A 44 -12.99 -26.52 4.96
CA ILE A 44 -12.04 -27.30 5.76
C ILE A 44 -11.08 -28.17 4.89
N LYS A 45 -11.20 -28.06 3.55
CA LYS A 45 -10.50 -28.80 2.50
C LYS A 45 -9.52 -27.96 1.65
N PHE A 46 -9.41 -26.64 1.84
CA PHE A 46 -8.46 -25.85 1.03
C PHE A 46 -7.07 -25.81 1.69
N GLU A 47 -6.49 -26.99 1.85
CA GLU A 47 -5.05 -27.20 1.99
C GLU A 47 -4.39 -27.22 0.59
N ILE A 48 -5.04 -26.60 -0.40
CA ILE A 48 -4.50 -26.45 -1.75
C ILE A 48 -3.64 -25.18 -1.72
N PRO A 49 -2.32 -25.28 -1.86
CA PRO A 49 -1.48 -24.10 -2.02
C PRO A 49 -2.02 -23.27 -3.18
N SER A 50 -2.20 -21.97 -2.96
CA SER A 50 -2.71 -21.07 -3.99
C SER A 50 -1.87 -21.21 -5.27
N VAL A 51 -2.44 -20.92 -6.45
CA VAL A 51 -1.68 -20.98 -7.71
C VAL A 51 -0.42 -20.09 -7.66
N ARG A 52 -0.42 -19.01 -6.87
CA ARG A 52 0.77 -18.21 -6.60
C ARG A 52 1.81 -18.99 -5.81
N VAL A 53 1.41 -19.69 -4.75
CA VAL A 53 2.28 -20.60 -3.99
C VAL A 53 2.80 -21.74 -4.87
N ILE A 54 1.99 -22.28 -5.79
CA ILE A 54 2.43 -23.32 -6.75
C ILE A 54 3.42 -22.75 -7.77
N VAL A 55 3.24 -21.51 -8.23
CA VAL A 55 4.19 -20.81 -9.11
C VAL A 55 5.45 -20.42 -8.34
N GLU A 56 5.34 -20.04 -7.08
CA GLU A 56 6.44 -19.75 -6.15
C GLU A 56 7.25 -21.03 -5.84
N THR A 57 6.62 -22.20 -5.69
CA THR A 57 7.34 -23.48 -5.49
C THR A 57 8.12 -23.97 -6.71
N LYS A 58 7.90 -23.35 -7.89
CA LYS A 58 8.66 -23.65 -9.12
C LYS A 58 9.85 -22.73 -9.33
N ILE A 59 9.90 -21.60 -8.62
CA ILE A 59 11.05 -20.72 -8.59
C ILE A 59 11.91 -21.23 -7.44
N GLU A 60 13.22 -21.40 -7.67
CA GLU A 60 14.13 -21.78 -6.61
C GLU A 60 14.07 -20.71 -5.51
N ASP A 61 13.81 -21.14 -4.27
CA ASP A 61 13.50 -20.25 -3.14
C ASP A 61 14.62 -19.21 -2.92
N ASP A 62 15.87 -19.59 -3.24
CA ASP A 62 17.06 -18.74 -3.17
C ASP A 62 17.11 -17.67 -4.27
N GLU A 63 16.77 -17.99 -5.52
CA GLU A 63 16.68 -17.02 -6.63
C GLU A 63 15.58 -15.98 -6.38
N TRP A 64 14.46 -16.40 -5.80
CA TRP A 64 13.36 -15.50 -5.44
C TRP A 64 13.76 -14.57 -4.30
N VAL A 65 14.34 -15.11 -3.22
CA VAL A 65 14.83 -14.31 -2.08
C VAL A 65 15.88 -13.31 -2.57
N LYS A 66 16.78 -13.73 -3.46
CA LYS A 66 17.79 -12.85 -4.07
C LYS A 66 17.17 -11.72 -4.89
N THR A 67 16.25 -12.04 -5.79
CA THR A 67 15.53 -11.04 -6.62
C THR A 67 14.75 -10.06 -5.73
N ARG A 68 14.14 -10.56 -4.66
CA ARG A 68 13.39 -9.74 -3.70
C ARG A 68 14.30 -8.80 -2.92
N LEU A 69 15.47 -9.28 -2.50
CA LEU A 69 16.47 -8.47 -1.81
C LEU A 69 17.05 -7.39 -2.73
N GLU A 70 17.35 -7.72 -3.99
CA GLU A 70 17.80 -6.76 -5.00
C GLU A 70 16.73 -5.68 -5.27
N GLN A 71 15.45 -6.05 -5.34
CA GLN A 71 14.36 -5.07 -5.45
C GLN A 71 14.29 -4.15 -4.21
N LEU A 72 14.46 -4.71 -3.02
CA LEU A 72 14.45 -3.94 -1.77
C LEU A 72 15.66 -3.00 -1.69
N SER A 73 16.86 -3.44 -2.11
CA SER A 73 18.05 -2.60 -2.14
C SER A 73 17.90 -1.43 -3.11
N LEU A 74 17.34 -1.67 -4.31
CA LEU A 74 17.04 -0.60 -5.28
C LEU A 74 16.04 0.43 -4.73
N ILE A 75 15.05 -0.01 -3.95
CA ILE A 75 14.10 0.89 -3.28
C ILE A 75 14.81 1.66 -2.16
N GLU A 76 15.65 1.00 -1.37
CA GLU A 76 16.39 1.62 -0.28
C GLU A 76 17.38 2.69 -0.80
N GLU A 77 18.10 2.42 -1.88
CA GLU A 77 18.95 3.39 -2.57
C GLU A 77 18.15 4.59 -3.10
N LYS A 78 16.98 4.35 -3.71
CA LYS A 78 16.07 5.45 -4.12
C LYS A 78 15.57 6.28 -2.94
N ARG A 79 15.42 5.68 -1.76
CA ARG A 79 15.05 6.40 -0.53
C ARG A 79 16.23 7.17 0.04
N LEU A 80 17.42 6.57 0.08
CA LEU A 80 18.66 7.20 0.53
C LEU A 80 19.00 8.43 -0.31
N THR A 81 18.98 8.31 -1.64
CA THR A 81 19.20 9.45 -2.55
C THR A 81 18.18 10.58 -2.37
N SER A 82 16.91 10.25 -2.10
CA SER A 82 15.87 11.23 -1.76
C SER A 82 16.08 11.90 -0.39
N VAL A 83 16.74 11.23 0.55
CA VAL A 83 17.04 11.73 1.91
C VAL A 83 18.35 12.51 1.92
N GLU A 84 19.40 12.04 1.24
CA GLU A 84 20.69 12.72 1.14
C GLU A 84 20.58 14.06 0.38
N ALA A 85 19.68 14.15 -0.61
CA ALA A 85 19.37 15.41 -1.28
C ALA A 85 18.65 16.44 -0.37
N LYS A 86 18.09 15.99 0.77
CA LYS A 86 17.36 16.83 1.73
C LYS A 86 18.08 16.79 3.07
N GLY A 87 18.93 17.79 3.31
CA GLY A 87 19.54 18.00 4.62
C GLY A 87 18.50 17.96 5.75
N LYS A 88 18.92 17.61 6.97
CA LYS A 88 18.05 17.39 8.14
C LYS A 88 17.07 18.54 8.44
N PHE A 89 17.35 19.75 7.93
CA PHE A 89 16.55 20.97 8.09
C PHE A 89 15.94 21.49 6.78
N SER A 90 16.01 20.71 5.70
CA SER A 90 15.38 21.07 4.44
C SER A 90 13.84 21.02 4.57
N PRO A 91 13.10 21.93 3.92
CA PRO A 91 11.65 21.88 3.94
C PRO A 91 11.12 20.57 3.33
N ASN A 92 10.23 19.89 4.07
CA ASN A 92 9.55 18.70 3.54
C ASN A 92 8.45 19.07 2.53
N TRP A 93 7.96 20.30 2.61
CA TRP A 93 6.96 20.86 1.71
C TRP A 93 7.65 21.39 0.46
N GLN A 94 7.11 21.05 -0.71
CA GLN A 94 7.44 21.75 -1.94
C GLN A 94 6.86 23.16 -1.87
N GLY A 95 7.47 24.09 -2.61
CA GLY A 95 7.20 25.53 -2.50
C GLY A 95 5.72 25.93 -2.67
N PRO A 96 5.43 27.24 -2.62
CA PRO A 96 4.05 27.70 -2.72
C PRO A 96 3.45 27.31 -4.08
N PHE A 97 2.21 26.80 -4.07
CA PHE A 97 1.44 26.52 -5.27
C PHE A 97 0.14 27.30 -5.26
N ILE A 98 -0.37 27.61 -6.46
CA ILE A 98 -1.67 28.25 -6.64
C ILE A 98 -2.70 27.18 -7.01
N MET A 99 -3.83 27.17 -6.31
CA MET A 99 -4.93 26.26 -6.61
C MET A 99 -5.67 26.74 -7.87
N LYS A 100 -5.73 25.91 -8.91
CA LYS A 100 -6.47 26.20 -10.14
C LYS A 100 -7.92 25.73 -10.07
N LYS A 101 -8.10 24.48 -9.62
CA LYS A 101 -9.39 23.80 -9.67
C LYS A 101 -9.47 22.76 -8.56
N VAL A 102 -10.65 22.69 -7.95
CA VAL A 102 -11.05 21.59 -7.06
C VAL A 102 -11.85 20.58 -7.87
N LEU A 103 -11.47 19.32 -7.80
CA LEU A 103 -12.14 18.19 -8.43
C LEU A 103 -13.11 17.52 -7.42
N PRO A 104 -14.11 16.75 -7.90
CA PRO A 104 -14.89 15.90 -7.01
C PRO A 104 -13.98 14.93 -6.24
N ASN A 105 -14.38 14.58 -5.01
CA ASN A 105 -13.63 13.72 -4.08
C ASN A 105 -12.36 14.34 -3.48
N GLY A 106 -12.24 15.68 -3.45
CA GLY A 106 -11.18 16.36 -2.69
C GLY A 106 -9.81 16.39 -3.36
N ALA A 107 -9.73 16.11 -4.67
CA ALA A 107 -8.49 16.27 -5.42
C ALA A 107 -8.34 17.71 -5.95
N LEU A 108 -7.10 18.20 -6.03
CA LEU A 108 -6.74 19.57 -6.38
C LEU A 108 -5.78 19.59 -7.56
N ASN A 109 -6.07 20.45 -8.54
CA ASN A 109 -5.11 20.79 -9.58
C ASN A 109 -4.34 22.04 -9.14
N LEU A 110 -3.04 21.85 -8.95
CA LEU A 110 -2.11 22.90 -8.54
C LEU A 110 -1.35 23.46 -9.76
N ILE A 111 -0.98 24.73 -9.69
CA ILE A 111 -0.08 25.39 -10.63
C ILE A 111 1.09 25.93 -9.83
N ASP A 112 2.30 25.75 -10.33
CA ASP A 112 3.48 26.42 -9.81
C ASP A 112 3.36 27.95 -9.97
N ILE A 113 4.08 28.73 -9.17
CA ILE A 113 4.14 30.19 -9.25
C ILE A 113 4.52 30.65 -10.67
N LYS A 114 5.27 29.82 -11.40
CA LYS A 114 5.69 30.04 -12.79
C LYS A 114 4.61 29.74 -13.84
N GLY A 115 3.40 29.36 -13.44
CA GLY A 115 2.30 29.05 -14.36
C GLY A 115 2.32 27.64 -14.95
N LYS A 116 3.29 26.79 -14.59
CA LYS A 116 3.32 25.39 -15.05
C LYS A 116 2.30 24.57 -14.25
N MET A 117 1.38 23.91 -14.96
CA MET A 117 0.38 23.04 -14.36
C MET A 117 1.04 21.74 -13.88
N THR A 118 0.73 21.33 -12.64
CA THR A 118 1.13 20.01 -12.16
C THR A 118 0.34 18.95 -12.93
N GLU A 119 1.04 18.00 -13.53
CA GLU A 119 0.42 16.96 -14.37
C GLU A 119 -0.52 16.03 -13.59
N MET A 120 -0.36 15.96 -12.27
CA MET A 120 -1.12 15.10 -11.38
C MET A 120 -2.00 15.89 -10.42
N ALA A 121 -3.25 15.44 -10.23
CA ALA A 121 -4.12 15.97 -9.19
C ALA A 121 -3.64 15.50 -7.81
N MET A 122 -3.58 16.40 -6.83
CA MET A 122 -3.14 16.11 -5.47
C MET A 122 -4.32 15.99 -4.51
N ASN A 123 -4.21 15.14 -3.50
CA ASN A 123 -5.21 15.08 -2.43
C ASN A 123 -5.18 16.39 -1.61
N ALA A 124 -6.34 16.97 -1.32
CA ALA A 124 -6.47 18.16 -0.48
C ALA A 124 -5.83 18.00 0.92
N ASP A 125 -5.87 16.79 1.49
CA ASP A 125 -5.25 16.50 2.79
C ASP A 125 -3.71 16.58 2.76
N ALA A 126 -3.13 16.49 1.56
CA ALA A 126 -1.69 16.60 1.34
C ALA A 126 -1.23 18.05 1.09
N VAL A 127 -2.12 19.05 1.22
CA VAL A 127 -1.81 20.48 0.99
C VAL A 127 -2.05 21.29 2.28
N LYS A 128 -1.19 22.29 2.53
CA LYS A 128 -1.36 23.25 3.63
C LYS A 128 -1.56 24.66 3.10
N ARG A 129 -2.38 25.45 3.77
CA ARG A 129 -2.51 26.88 3.50
C ARG A 129 -1.17 27.56 3.75
N TYR A 130 -0.72 28.33 2.77
CA TYR A 130 0.47 29.16 2.88
C TYR A 130 0.06 30.52 3.46
N TYR A 131 0.68 30.91 4.57
CA TYR A 131 0.49 32.22 5.20
C TYR A 131 1.74 33.05 4.92
N VAL A 132 1.53 34.29 4.50
CA VAL A 132 2.58 35.31 4.28
C VAL A 132 2.69 36.18 5.51
#